data_AF-A0A099XXX4-F1
#
_entry.id   AF-A0A099XXX4-F1
#
_cell.length_a   1.000
_cell.length_b   1.000
_cell.length_c   1.000
_cell.angle_alpha   90.00
_cell.angle_beta   90.00
_cell.angle_gamma   90.00
#
_symmetry.space_group_name_H-M   'P 1'
#
loop_
_entity.id
_entity.type
_entity.pdbx_description
1 polymer ?
#
loop_
_entity_poly.entity_id
_entity_poly.type
_entity_poly.pdbx_seq_one_letter_code
_entity_poly.pdbx_strand_id
1 'polypeptide(L)'
;MDGARMQEIANEAGINKAMLHYYYRSKQLLFEAVFKNAFSLLAPQLNTILNDDSSIEDKVRNFCSNYISFIIKHPYLPNFIIQELNRNPDFLLKMKNNPGFPTTEKFKKQVALEIDKGIIKPINGEQLFINIMALNVFPFVAKPLIQTLIGVEDEEFEKIVEERKTSAADFIINSIKI
;
A
#
# COMPACT_ATOMS: atom_id res chain seq x y z
N MET A 1 -24.65 4.43 4.76
CA MET A 1 -25.03 5.66 4.04
C MET A 1 -23.92 6.72 4.11
N ASP A 2 -22.65 6.35 4.39
CA ASP A 2 -21.55 7.32 4.48
C ASP A 2 -20.62 7.27 3.27
N GLY A 3 -20.32 8.45 2.73
CA GLY A 3 -19.52 8.70 1.54
C GLY A 3 -20.16 9.80 0.68
N ALA A 4 -19.35 10.64 0.04
CA ALA A 4 -19.77 11.86 -0.64
C ALA A 4 -20.99 11.70 -1.57
N ARG A 5 -21.91 12.66 -1.55
CA ARG A 5 -23.09 12.70 -2.44
C ARG A 5 -22.65 13.09 -3.84
N MET A 6 -23.35 12.58 -4.87
CA MET A 6 -23.06 12.95 -6.27
C MET A 6 -23.09 14.46 -6.51
N GLN A 7 -23.95 15.19 -5.78
CA GLN A 7 -24.01 16.65 -5.87
C GLN A 7 -22.77 17.31 -5.25
N GLU A 8 -22.28 16.82 -4.11
CA GLU A 8 -21.08 17.35 -3.45
C GLU A 8 -19.85 17.15 -4.34
N ILE A 9 -19.71 15.96 -4.94
CA ILE A 9 -18.64 15.66 -5.90
C ILE A 9 -18.70 16.59 -7.11
N ALA A 10 -19.90 16.80 -7.68
CA ALA A 10 -20.07 17.67 -8.84
C ALA A 10 -19.73 19.13 -8.51
N ASN A 11 -20.15 19.62 -7.34
CA ASN A 11 -19.84 20.97 -6.87
C ASN A 11 -18.33 21.17 -6.69
N GLU A 12 -17.66 20.24 -6.02
CA GLU A 12 -16.21 20.31 -5.77
C GLU A 12 -15.41 20.23 -7.09
N ALA A 13 -15.86 19.40 -8.03
CA ALA A 13 -15.24 19.29 -9.34
C ALA A 13 -15.59 20.45 -10.30
N GLY A 14 -16.47 21.38 -9.89
CA GLY A 14 -16.91 22.50 -10.73
C GLY A 14 -17.70 22.07 -11.98
N ILE A 15 -18.35 20.90 -11.96
CA ILE A 15 -19.11 20.36 -13.09
C ILE A 15 -20.60 20.22 -12.76
N ASN A 16 -21.44 20.15 -13.78
CA ASN A 16 -22.85 19.82 -13.59
C ASN A 16 -23.01 18.34 -13.18
N LYS A 17 -23.85 18.07 -12.17
CA LYS A 17 -24.25 16.70 -11.76
C LYS A 17 -24.75 15.85 -12.92
N ALA A 18 -25.45 16.42 -13.89
CA ALA A 18 -25.89 15.71 -15.09
C ALA A 18 -24.70 15.19 -15.93
N MET A 19 -23.62 15.97 -16.03
CA MET A 19 -22.38 15.56 -16.70
C MET A 19 -21.69 14.41 -15.95
N LEU A 20 -21.64 14.49 -14.61
CA LEU A 20 -21.11 13.41 -13.79
C LEU A 20 -21.91 12.10 -13.98
N HIS A 21 -23.25 12.20 -14.06
CA HIS A 21 -24.11 11.06 -14.38
C HIS A 21 -23.93 10.56 -15.82
N TYR A 22 -23.67 11.45 -16.78
CA TYR A 22 -23.40 11.04 -18.17
C TYR A 22 -22.19 10.13 -18.27
N TYR A 23 -21.08 10.47 -17.60
CA TYR A 23 -19.85 9.66 -17.63
C TYR A 23 -19.93 8.40 -16.79
N TYR A 24 -20.44 8.49 -15.56
CA TYR A 24 -20.34 7.40 -14.61
C TYR A 24 -21.65 6.67 -14.34
N ARG A 25 -22.81 7.15 -14.84
CA ARG A 25 -24.16 6.55 -14.75
C ARG A 25 -24.71 6.36 -13.32
N SER A 26 -23.93 5.78 -12.42
CA SER A 26 -24.23 5.54 -11.02
C SER A 26 -23.05 5.94 -10.12
N LYS A 27 -23.35 6.19 -8.84
CA LYS A 27 -22.33 6.42 -7.80
C LYS A 27 -21.38 5.22 -7.67
N GLN A 28 -21.88 4.01 -7.89
CA GLN A 28 -21.08 2.78 -7.83
C GLN A 28 -20.00 2.76 -8.92
N LEU A 29 -20.34 3.07 -10.16
CA LEU A 29 -19.37 3.07 -11.27
C LEU A 29 -18.36 4.22 -11.15
N LEU A 30 -18.78 5.40 -10.66
CA LEU A 30 -17.85 6.47 -10.31
C LEU A 30 -16.85 6.00 -9.24
N PHE A 31 -17.37 5.36 -8.19
CA PHE A 31 -16.55 4.80 -7.13
C PHE A 31 -15.55 3.76 -7.66
N GLU A 32 -16.00 2.82 -8.49
CA GLU A 32 -15.12 1.81 -9.09
C GLU A 32 -14.00 2.45 -9.92
N ALA A 33 -14.29 3.55 -10.63
CA ALA A 33 -13.29 4.31 -11.38
C ALA A 33 -12.27 4.99 -10.43
N VAL A 34 -12.74 5.62 -9.35
CA VAL A 34 -11.88 6.25 -8.34
C VAL A 34 -10.98 5.21 -7.66
N PHE A 35 -11.54 4.08 -7.25
CA PHE A 35 -10.76 3.01 -6.62
C PHE A 35 -9.75 2.42 -7.61
N LYS A 36 -10.13 2.15 -8.86
CA LYS A 36 -9.18 1.66 -9.89
C LYS A 36 -8.02 2.64 -10.07
N ASN A 37 -8.30 3.94 -10.09
CA ASN A 37 -7.26 4.96 -10.17
C ASN A 37 -6.34 4.91 -8.93
N ALA A 38 -6.90 4.96 -7.73
CA ALA A 38 -6.12 4.88 -6.49
C ALA A 38 -5.25 3.62 -6.42
N PHE A 39 -5.80 2.45 -6.78
CA PHE A 39 -5.06 1.19 -6.83
C PHE A 39 -3.98 1.21 -7.92
N SER A 40 -4.23 1.85 -9.08
CA SER A 40 -3.23 1.96 -10.14
C SER A 40 -2.00 2.78 -9.74
N LEU A 41 -2.16 3.72 -8.80
CA LEU A 41 -1.04 4.47 -8.22
C LEU A 41 -0.24 3.61 -7.23
N LEU A 42 -0.91 2.73 -6.48
CA LEU A 42 -0.30 1.87 -5.46
C LEU A 42 0.35 0.60 -6.03
N ALA A 43 -0.28 -0.03 -7.03
CA ALA A 43 0.14 -1.32 -7.58
C ALA A 43 1.60 -1.37 -8.05
N PRO A 44 2.18 -0.32 -8.67
CA PRO A 44 3.60 -0.31 -9.02
C PRO A 44 4.51 -0.48 -7.80
N GLN A 45 4.18 0.15 -6.66
CA GLN A 45 4.99 0.04 -5.44
C GLN A 45 5.02 -1.39 -4.89
N LEU A 46 3.88 -2.09 -4.96
CA LEU A 46 3.78 -3.51 -4.59
C LEU A 46 4.51 -4.42 -5.60
N ASN A 47 4.43 -4.10 -6.88
CA ASN A 47 5.09 -4.88 -7.91
C ASN A 47 6.62 -4.81 -7.80
N THR A 48 7.19 -3.69 -7.36
CA THR A 48 8.64 -3.57 -7.12
C THR A 48 9.13 -4.62 -6.12
N ILE A 49 8.52 -4.75 -4.95
CA ILE A 49 8.95 -5.77 -3.97
C ILE A 49 8.72 -7.20 -4.48
N LEU A 50 7.61 -7.43 -5.18
CA LEU A 50 7.20 -8.78 -5.58
C LEU A 50 7.95 -9.32 -6.80
N ASN A 51 8.29 -8.45 -7.75
CA ASN A 51 8.74 -8.84 -9.08
C ASN A 51 10.12 -8.34 -9.49
N ASP A 52 10.77 -7.48 -8.70
CA ASP A 52 12.15 -7.09 -8.96
C ASP A 52 13.12 -8.30 -8.88
N ASP A 53 14.31 -8.22 -9.47
CA ASP A 53 15.30 -9.32 -9.51
C ASP A 53 16.49 -9.10 -8.56
N SER A 54 16.55 -7.97 -7.85
CA SER A 54 17.53 -7.71 -6.79
C SER A 54 17.32 -8.62 -5.58
N SER A 55 18.33 -8.70 -4.71
CA SER A 55 18.32 -9.55 -3.50
C SER A 55 17.12 -9.25 -2.58
N ILE A 56 16.74 -10.18 -1.71
CA ILE A 56 15.69 -9.90 -0.70
C ILE A 56 16.06 -8.69 0.17
N GLU A 57 17.35 -8.50 0.48
CA GLU A 57 17.80 -7.31 1.21
C GLU A 57 17.53 -6.01 0.44
N ASP A 58 17.97 -5.93 -0.82
CA ASP A 58 17.78 -4.75 -1.67
C ASP A 58 16.31 -4.47 -1.90
N LYS A 59 15.52 -5.51 -2.13
CA LYS A 59 14.06 -5.46 -2.24
C LYS A 59 13.42 -4.79 -1.04
N VAL A 60 13.81 -5.21 0.17
CA VAL A 60 13.29 -4.63 1.42
C VAL A 60 13.71 -3.15 1.53
N ARG A 61 14.98 -2.81 1.29
CA ARG A 61 15.46 -1.41 1.36
C ARG A 61 14.72 -0.52 0.36
N ASN A 62 14.65 -0.96 -0.89
CA ASN A 62 14.01 -0.23 -1.97
C ASN A 62 12.51 -0.06 -1.72
N PHE A 63 11.84 -1.12 -1.25
CA PHE A 63 10.42 -1.03 -0.93
C PHE A 63 10.16 -0.05 0.21
N CYS A 64 10.85 -0.16 1.35
CA CYS A 64 10.66 0.75 2.48
C CYS A 64 10.86 2.21 2.04
N SER A 65 11.96 2.50 1.34
CA SER A 65 12.27 3.84 0.87
C SER A 65 11.23 4.39 -0.13
N ASN A 66 10.92 3.61 -1.18
CA ASN A 66 10.03 4.05 -2.26
C ASN A 66 8.58 4.13 -1.80
N TYR A 67 8.10 3.14 -1.06
CA TYR A 67 6.74 3.10 -0.54
C TYR A 67 6.48 4.29 0.39
N ILE A 68 7.35 4.53 1.38
CA ILE A 68 7.18 5.63 2.32
C ILE A 68 7.25 6.98 1.59
N SER A 69 8.22 7.16 0.68
CA SER A 69 8.32 8.37 -0.14
C SER A 69 7.06 8.62 -0.98
N PHE A 70 6.45 7.56 -1.48
CA PHE A 70 5.22 7.62 -2.25
C PHE A 70 4.01 7.96 -1.37
N ILE A 71 3.86 7.31 -0.22
CA ILE A 71 2.72 7.56 0.69
C ILE A 71 2.79 8.93 1.35
N ILE A 72 3.97 9.48 1.64
CA ILE A 72 4.10 10.87 2.13
C ILE A 72 3.46 11.86 1.14
N LYS A 73 3.59 11.61 -0.18
CA LYS A 73 2.96 12.44 -1.23
C LYS A 73 1.47 12.15 -1.41
N HIS A 74 1.00 10.99 -0.96
CA HIS A 74 -0.37 10.50 -1.14
C HIS A 74 -0.93 9.87 0.15
N PRO A 75 -1.00 10.62 1.27
CA PRO A 75 -1.25 10.06 2.61
C PRO A 75 -2.66 9.48 2.77
N TYR A 76 -3.60 9.88 1.91
CA TYR A 76 -4.96 9.35 1.92
C TYR A 76 -5.06 7.92 1.37
N LEU A 77 -4.10 7.46 0.56
CA LEU A 77 -4.21 6.19 -0.18
C LEU A 77 -4.34 4.96 0.71
N PRO A 78 -3.49 4.74 1.75
CA PRO A 78 -3.56 3.51 2.55
C PRO A 78 -4.91 3.35 3.25
N ASN A 79 -5.38 4.42 3.89
CA ASN A 79 -6.67 4.44 4.58
C ASN A 79 -7.83 4.26 3.62
N PHE A 80 -7.83 4.97 2.51
CA PHE A 80 -8.86 4.84 1.47
C PHE A 80 -8.94 3.40 0.96
N ILE A 81 -7.82 2.80 0.55
CA ILE A 81 -7.81 1.44 0.02
C ILE A 81 -8.30 0.44 1.06
N ILE A 82 -7.80 0.47 2.30
CA ILE A 82 -8.21 -0.49 3.34
C ILE A 82 -9.69 -0.36 3.70
N GLN A 83 -10.18 0.86 3.88
CA GLN A 83 -11.58 1.10 4.19
C GLN A 83 -12.49 0.53 3.11
N GLU A 84 -12.12 0.74 1.85
CA GLU A 84 -12.92 0.28 0.72
C GLU A 84 -12.82 -1.23 0.48
N LEU A 85 -11.67 -1.84 0.76
CA LEU A 85 -11.53 -3.31 0.76
C LEU A 85 -12.42 -3.97 1.84
N ASN A 86 -12.50 -3.37 3.03
CA ASN A 86 -13.39 -3.84 4.09
C ASN A 86 -14.88 -3.67 3.72
N ARG A 87 -15.21 -2.63 2.94
CA ARG A 87 -16.58 -2.36 2.50
C ARG A 87 -17.02 -3.24 1.35
N ASN A 88 -16.12 -3.56 0.42
CA ASN A 88 -16.41 -4.33 -0.79
C ASN A 88 -15.29 -5.36 -1.07
N PRO A 89 -15.24 -6.47 -0.32
CA PRO A 89 -14.18 -7.47 -0.45
C PRO A 89 -14.13 -8.13 -1.84
N ASP A 90 -15.28 -8.25 -2.51
CA ASP A 90 -15.41 -8.82 -3.86
C ASP A 90 -14.66 -8.00 -4.92
N PHE A 91 -14.35 -6.75 -4.62
CA PHE A 91 -13.62 -5.90 -5.54
C PHE A 91 -12.23 -6.47 -5.88
N LEU A 92 -11.52 -7.06 -4.91
CA LEU A 92 -10.23 -7.72 -5.17
C LEU A 92 -10.39 -8.94 -6.06
N LEU A 93 -11.49 -9.70 -5.91
CA LEU A 93 -11.76 -10.85 -6.77
C LEU A 93 -11.92 -10.42 -8.23
N LYS A 94 -12.58 -9.29 -8.47
CA LYS A 94 -12.71 -8.70 -9.80
C LYS A 94 -11.38 -8.20 -10.36
N MET A 95 -10.49 -7.69 -9.49
CA MET A 95 -9.18 -7.18 -9.90
C MET A 95 -8.11 -8.25 -10.08
N LYS A 96 -8.20 -9.37 -9.37
CA LYS A 96 -7.18 -10.43 -9.36
C LYS A 96 -6.84 -10.96 -10.76
N ASN A 97 -7.82 -10.94 -11.67
CA ASN A 97 -7.64 -11.41 -13.05
C ASN A 97 -7.01 -10.36 -13.98
N ASN A 98 -6.75 -9.14 -13.51
CA ASN A 98 -6.07 -8.13 -14.32
C ASN A 98 -4.57 -8.46 -14.40
N PRO A 99 -3.94 -8.38 -15.58
CA PRO A 99 -2.52 -8.73 -15.77
C PRO A 99 -1.52 -7.95 -14.90
N GLY A 100 -1.92 -6.80 -14.34
CA GLY A 100 -1.12 -5.97 -13.45
C GLY A 100 -1.34 -6.23 -11.95
N PHE A 101 -2.18 -7.20 -11.58
CA PHE A 101 -2.44 -7.51 -10.18
C PHE A 101 -1.23 -8.23 -9.55
N PRO A 102 -0.73 -7.75 -8.40
CA PRO A 102 0.47 -8.31 -7.78
C PRO A 102 0.28 -9.77 -7.34
N THR A 103 1.31 -10.61 -7.51
CA THR A 103 1.35 -11.99 -7.01
C THR A 103 2.62 -12.24 -6.21
N THR A 104 2.55 -13.11 -5.19
CA THR A 104 3.68 -13.40 -4.30
C THR A 104 4.56 -14.56 -4.78
N GLU A 105 4.21 -15.23 -5.88
CA GLU A 105 4.89 -16.45 -6.32
C GLU A 105 6.37 -16.25 -6.64
N LYS A 106 6.72 -15.18 -7.37
CA LYS A 106 8.12 -14.86 -7.67
C LYS A 106 8.91 -14.54 -6.40
N PHE A 107 8.34 -13.71 -5.53
CA PHE A 107 8.94 -13.36 -4.24
C PHE A 107 9.24 -14.60 -3.39
N LYS A 108 8.27 -15.50 -3.22
CA LYS A 108 8.43 -16.73 -2.43
C LYS A 108 9.52 -17.64 -2.96
N LYS A 109 9.60 -17.81 -4.28
CA LYS A 109 10.66 -18.60 -4.92
C LYS A 109 12.04 -18.00 -4.65
N GLN A 110 12.14 -16.68 -4.65
CA GLN A 110 13.40 -16.02 -4.33
C GLN A 110 13.78 -16.15 -2.86
N VAL A 111 12.83 -16.01 -1.93
CA VAL A 111 13.07 -16.25 -0.50
C VAL A 111 13.62 -17.66 -0.30
N ALA A 112 13.01 -18.67 -0.90
CA ALA A 112 13.49 -20.05 -0.82
C ALA A 112 14.92 -20.19 -1.38
N LEU A 113 15.21 -19.58 -2.54
CA LEU A 113 16.54 -19.61 -3.16
C LEU A 113 17.62 -18.99 -2.26
N GLU A 114 17.33 -17.88 -1.59
CA GLU A 114 18.29 -17.22 -0.71
C GLU A 114 18.49 -17.97 0.62
N ILE A 115 17.47 -18.70 1.09
CA ILE A 115 17.60 -19.66 2.21
C ILE A 115 18.52 -20.81 1.80
N ASP A 116 18.29 -21.43 0.63
CA ASP A 116 19.10 -22.56 0.15
C ASP A 116 20.57 -22.19 -0.06
N LYS A 117 20.84 -20.94 -0.44
CA LYS A 117 22.20 -20.39 -0.58
C LYS A 117 22.85 -20.00 0.75
N GLY A 118 22.13 -20.07 1.87
CA GLY A 118 22.63 -19.60 3.16
C GLY A 118 22.93 -18.11 3.16
N ILE A 119 22.09 -17.30 2.49
CA ILE A 119 22.16 -15.83 2.52
C ILE A 119 21.27 -15.28 3.63
N ILE A 120 20.09 -15.87 3.81
CA ILE A 120 19.11 -15.50 4.84
C ILE A 120 18.69 -16.72 5.68
N LYS A 121 18.27 -16.46 6.92
CA LYS A 121 17.69 -17.44 7.85
C LYS A 121 16.39 -18.02 7.30
N PRO A 122 16.04 -19.28 7.64
CA PRO A 122 14.78 -19.87 7.26
C PRO A 122 13.57 -19.03 7.72
N ILE A 123 12.74 -18.61 6.78
CA ILE A 123 11.49 -17.87 7.02
C ILE A 123 10.46 -18.24 5.96
N ASN A 124 9.18 -18.30 6.35
CA ASN A 124 8.10 -18.46 5.40
C ASN A 124 7.96 -17.17 4.55
N GLY A 125 7.91 -17.31 3.22
CA GLY A 125 7.87 -16.17 2.31
C GLY A 125 6.62 -15.29 2.46
N GLU A 126 5.46 -15.88 2.75
CA GLU A 126 4.25 -15.12 3.07
C GLU A 126 4.42 -14.31 4.36
N GLN A 127 5.01 -14.88 5.41
CA GLN A 127 5.29 -14.17 6.66
C GLN A 127 6.25 -13.00 6.47
N LEU A 128 7.31 -13.19 5.69
CA LEU A 128 8.23 -12.09 5.37
C LEU A 128 7.49 -10.96 4.63
N PHE A 129 6.67 -11.29 3.64
CA PHE A 129 5.86 -10.30 2.92
C PHE A 129 4.88 -9.56 3.85
N ILE A 130 4.20 -10.27 4.75
CA ILE A 130 3.29 -9.68 5.74
C ILE A 130 4.06 -8.71 6.67
N ASN A 131 5.25 -9.08 7.13
CA ASN A 131 6.08 -8.20 7.98
C ASN A 131 6.50 -6.93 7.24
N ILE A 132 6.93 -7.05 5.97
CA ILE A 132 7.26 -5.90 5.12
C ILE A 132 6.05 -4.98 5.00
N MET A 133 4.87 -5.51 4.71
CA MET A 133 3.64 -4.73 4.58
C MET A 133 3.24 -4.09 5.91
N ALA A 134 3.21 -4.85 7.01
CA ALA A 134 2.80 -4.37 8.31
C ALA A 134 3.66 -3.19 8.77
N LEU A 135 4.98 -3.32 8.69
CA LEU A 135 5.91 -2.30 9.17
C LEU A 135 5.90 -1.04 8.30
N ASN A 136 5.54 -1.13 7.01
CA ASN A 136 5.49 0.02 6.13
C ASN A 136 4.11 0.68 6.07
N VAL A 137 3.03 -0.11 6.07
CA VAL A 137 1.66 0.40 5.86
C VAL A 137 1.01 0.86 7.17
N PHE A 138 1.16 0.08 8.25
CA PHE A 138 0.47 0.35 9.52
C PHE A 138 0.68 1.76 10.09
N PRO A 139 1.88 2.36 10.05
CA PRO A 139 2.10 3.71 10.58
C PRO A 139 1.15 4.76 9.99
N PHE A 140 0.83 4.65 8.70
CA PHE A 140 -0.05 5.60 8.02
C PHE A 140 -1.52 5.35 8.31
N VAL A 141 -1.89 4.07 8.40
CA VAL A 141 -3.27 3.65 8.67
C VAL A 141 -3.67 4.01 10.10
N ALA A 142 -2.76 3.77 11.04
CA ALA A 142 -2.94 4.04 12.45
C ALA A 142 -2.41 5.42 12.89
N LYS A 143 -2.17 6.36 11.96
CA LYS A 143 -1.53 7.66 12.24
C LYS A 143 -2.13 8.38 13.48
N PRO A 144 -3.46 8.62 13.58
CA PRO A 144 -4.02 9.34 14.73
C PRO A 144 -3.81 8.60 16.06
N LEU A 145 -3.88 7.27 16.02
CA LEU A 145 -3.65 6.44 17.20
C LEU A 145 -2.19 6.52 17.64
N ILE A 146 -1.24 6.38 16.70
CA ILE A 146 0.19 6.42 17.01
C ILE A 146 0.56 7.79 17.56
N GLN A 147 0.18 8.88 16.88
CA GLN A 147 0.43 10.25 17.34
C GLN A 147 -0.06 10.49 18.77
N THR A 148 -1.29 10.06 19.07
CA THR A 148 -1.88 10.18 20.40
C THR A 148 -1.09 9.39 21.45
N LEU A 149 -0.71 8.15 21.13
CA LEU A 149 -0.04 7.26 22.08
C LEU A 149 1.40 7.69 22.39
N ILE A 150 2.13 8.21 21.40
CA ILE A 150 3.52 8.63 21.57
C ILE A 150 3.67 10.13 21.87
N GLY A 151 2.56 10.89 21.83
CA GLY A 151 2.51 12.30 22.22
C GLY A 151 3.19 13.24 21.22
N VAL A 152 3.02 13.01 19.92
CA VAL A 152 3.67 13.81 18.86
C VAL A 152 2.66 14.44 17.91
N GLU A 153 2.99 15.64 17.45
CA GLU A 153 2.23 16.39 16.45
C GLU A 153 2.61 15.99 15.02
N ASP A 154 1.97 16.61 14.02
CA ASP A 154 2.16 16.26 12.60
C ASP A 154 3.61 16.40 12.11
N GLU A 155 4.29 17.51 12.42
CA GLU A 155 5.69 17.73 11.97
C GLU A 155 6.66 16.70 12.52
N GLU A 156 6.48 16.28 13.78
CA GLU A 156 7.33 15.28 14.41
C GLU A 156 7.00 13.88 13.90
N PHE A 157 5.71 13.60 13.67
CA PHE A 157 5.29 12.36 13.03
C PHE A 157 5.88 12.21 11.62
N GLU A 158 5.93 13.30 10.83
CA GLU A 158 6.56 13.29 9.51
C GLU A 158 8.05 12.89 9.58
N LYS A 159 8.80 13.40 10.57
CA LYS A 159 10.20 13.00 10.80
C LYS A 159 10.31 11.52 11.16
N ILE A 160 9.46 11.04 12.06
CA ILE A 160 9.41 9.62 12.45
C ILE A 160 9.19 8.74 11.22
N VAL A 161 8.22 9.10 10.38
CA VAL A 161 7.87 8.33 9.19
C VAL A 161 8.97 8.39 8.14
N GLU A 162 9.66 9.52 7.97
CA GLU A 162 10.82 9.65 7.08
C GLU A 162 11.96 8.72 7.53
N GLU A 163 12.26 8.66 8.82
CA GLU A 163 13.27 7.73 9.39
C GLU A 163 12.92 6.26 9.14
N ARG A 164 11.62 5.93 9.01
CA ARG A 164 11.18 4.55 8.71
C ARG A 164 11.67 4.03 7.38
N LYS A 165 12.05 4.90 6.42
CA LYS A 165 12.65 4.48 5.14
C LYS A 165 13.86 3.57 5.37
N THR A 166 14.62 3.85 6.43
CA THR A 166 15.80 3.07 6.81
C THR A 166 15.48 2.15 7.99
N SER A 167 14.87 2.66 9.06
CA SER A 167 14.71 1.88 10.29
C SER A 167 13.80 0.65 10.13
N ALA A 168 12.75 0.73 9.31
CA ALA A 168 11.90 -0.42 9.03
C ALA A 168 12.63 -1.46 8.18
N ALA A 169 13.41 -1.01 7.19
CA ALA A 169 14.22 -1.91 6.36
C ALA A 169 15.25 -2.65 7.22
N ASP A 170 16.02 -1.92 8.02
CA ASP A 170 17.04 -2.52 8.89
C ASP A 170 16.43 -3.51 9.89
N PHE A 171 15.27 -3.20 10.47
CA PHE A 171 14.57 -4.12 11.36
C PHE A 171 14.22 -5.44 10.66
N ILE A 172 13.66 -5.37 9.45
CA ILE A 172 13.28 -6.56 8.66
C ILE A 172 14.54 -7.35 8.26
N ILE A 173 15.55 -6.67 7.73
CA ILE A 173 16.79 -7.30 7.24
C ILE A 173 17.52 -7.99 8.39
N ASN A 174 17.66 -7.34 9.54
CA ASN A 174 18.32 -7.92 10.70
C ASN A 174 17.58 -9.15 11.26
N SER A 175 16.26 -9.24 11.06
CA SER A 175 15.49 -10.42 11.46
C SER A 175 15.77 -11.66 10.62
N ILE A 176 16.21 -11.48 9.36
CA ILE A 176 16.46 -12.57 8.41
C ILE A 176 17.95 -12.76 8.09
N LYS A 177 18.81 -11.80 8.40
CA LYS A 177 20.26 -11.91 8.16
C LYS A 177 20.86 -13.00 9.04
N ILE A 178 21.80 -13.77 8.50
CA ILE A 178 22.53 -14.82 9.23
C ILE A 178 23.47 -14.21 10.27
#